data_AF-A0ABD6UDW6-F1
#
_entry.id   AF-A0ABD6UDW6-F1
#
_cell.length_a   1.000
_cell.length_b   1.000
_cell.length_c   1.000
_cell.angle_alpha   90.00
_cell.angle_beta   90.00
_cell.angle_gamma   90.00
#
_symmetry.space_group_name_H-M   'P 1'
#
loop_
_entity.id
_entity.type
_entity.pdbx_description
1 polymer ?
#
loop_
_entity_poly.entity_id
_entity_poly.type
_entity_poly.pdbx_seq_one_letter_code
_entity_poly.pdbx_strand_id
1 'polypeptide(L)'
;MYSYPHKLLRSRLDQLNNSQAIYRICFFTTQAKAEEVRLSYKDGGKTTTLTRCRKADLPAAGFTDSWDDGFNLGVAHLFWIEESLGEENNTLSTASVPFERFEALVDQKWIPLATHLAPAPRAVPPEADQTQQPKLITEPRLLTCLKRLIGSA
;
A
#
# COMPACT_ATOMS: atom_id res chain seq x y z
N MET A 1 -6.78 -13.93 10.51
CA MET A 1 -5.41 -13.69 10.00
C MET A 1 -5.44 -13.99 8.50
N TYR A 2 -5.70 -12.99 7.65
CA TYR A 2 -5.92 -13.18 6.21
C TYR A 2 -4.62 -12.93 5.44
N SER A 3 -3.73 -13.92 5.42
CA SER A 3 -2.58 -13.97 4.51
C SER A 3 -2.77 -15.12 3.54
N TYR A 4 -3.82 -15.07 2.73
CA TYR A 4 -3.94 -15.99 1.61
C TYR A 4 -3.45 -15.27 0.34
N PRO A 5 -2.57 -15.89 -0.46
CA PRO A 5 -2.48 -15.55 -1.87
C PRO A 5 -3.87 -15.75 -2.47
N HIS A 6 -4.33 -14.76 -3.24
CA HIS A 6 -5.54 -14.89 -4.07
C HIS A 6 -5.40 -16.13 -4.96
N LYS A 7 -6.50 -16.86 -5.23
CA LYS A 7 -6.47 -18.11 -6.01
C LYS A 7 -5.77 -17.90 -7.36
N LEU A 8 -6.03 -16.76 -8.00
CA LEU A 8 -5.37 -16.32 -9.23
C LEU A 8 -3.83 -16.30 -9.08
N LEU A 9 -3.32 -15.57 -8.08
CA LEU A 9 -1.88 -15.41 -7.88
C LEU A 9 -1.22 -16.67 -7.36
N ARG A 10 -1.93 -17.54 -6.62
CA ARG A 10 -1.36 -18.79 -6.10
C ARG A 10 -0.84 -19.68 -7.23
N SER A 11 -1.65 -19.88 -8.27
CA SER A 11 -1.25 -20.70 -9.42
C SER A 11 -0.02 -20.13 -10.14
N ARG A 12 0.11 -18.80 -10.18
CA ARG A 12 1.27 -18.14 -10.79
C ARG A 12 2.50 -18.24 -9.91
N LEU A 13 2.35 -18.07 -8.60
CA LEU A 13 3.43 -18.21 -7.62
C LEU A 13 4.06 -19.60 -7.65
N ASP A 14 3.24 -20.65 -7.80
CA ASP A 14 3.72 -22.04 -7.90
C ASP A 14 4.58 -22.28 -9.17
N GLN A 15 4.56 -21.37 -10.15
CA GLN A 15 5.34 -21.45 -11.40
C GLN A 15 6.59 -20.57 -11.38
N LEU A 16 6.74 -19.68 -10.38
CA LEU A 16 7.89 -18.79 -10.30
C LEU A 16 9.12 -19.55 -9.84
N ASN A 17 10.27 -19.19 -10.41
CA ASN A 17 11.55 -19.61 -9.85
C ASN A 17 12.02 -18.65 -8.74
N ASN A 18 13.10 -19.01 -8.04
CA ASN A 18 13.63 -18.22 -6.90
C ASN A 18 14.16 -16.83 -7.28
N SER A 19 14.24 -16.50 -8.57
CA SER A 19 14.67 -15.19 -9.08
C SER A 19 13.50 -14.32 -9.55
N GLN A 20 12.27 -14.67 -9.19
CA GLN A 20 11.07 -13.93 -9.57
C GLN A 20 10.18 -13.68 -8.35
N ALA A 21 9.42 -12.59 -8.41
CA ALA A 21 8.43 -12.26 -7.39
C ALA A 21 7.19 -11.63 -8.02
N ILE A 22 6.07 -11.75 -7.31
CA ILE A 22 4.84 -11.01 -7.61
C ILE A 22 4.60 -9.99 -6.50
N TYR A 23 4.45 -8.73 -6.90
CA TYR A 23 3.98 -7.66 -6.05
C TYR A 23 2.51 -7.42 -6.32
N ARG A 24 1.77 -7.08 -5.27
CA ARG A 24 0.32 -6.86 -5.37
C ARG A 24 -0.14 -5.71 -4.51
N ILE A 25 -1.27 -5.13 -4.90
CA ILE A 25 -1.98 -4.07 -4.20
C ILE A 25 -3.48 -4.22 -4.48
N CYS A 26 -4.30 -4.07 -3.44
CA CYS A 26 -5.76 -4.23 -3.53
C CYS A 26 -6.45 -2.87 -3.31
N PHE A 27 -7.48 -2.59 -4.12
CA PHE A 27 -8.33 -1.42 -3.98
C PHE A 27 -9.80 -1.82 -3.98
N PHE A 28 -10.58 -1.29 -3.04
CA PHE A 28 -12.03 -1.39 -3.09
C PHE A 28 -12.59 -0.53 -4.23
N THR A 29 -13.70 -0.97 -4.83
CA THR A 29 -14.37 -0.22 -5.91
C THR A 29 -15.07 1.04 -5.42
N THR A 30 -15.43 1.09 -4.13
CA THR A 30 -16.15 2.23 -3.53
C THR A 30 -15.57 2.62 -2.17
N GLN A 31 -15.66 3.92 -1.84
CA GLN A 31 -15.26 4.43 -0.52
C GLN A 31 -16.07 3.78 0.60
N ALA A 32 -17.39 3.60 0.43
CA ALA A 32 -18.25 2.99 1.44
C ALA A 32 -17.76 1.58 1.84
N LYS A 33 -17.34 0.78 0.86
CA LYS A 33 -16.79 -0.56 1.13
C LYS A 33 -15.42 -0.49 1.82
N ALA A 34 -14.57 0.46 1.42
CA ALA A 34 -13.29 0.69 2.08
C ALA A 34 -13.47 1.11 3.55
N GLU A 35 -14.46 1.95 3.84
CA GLU A 35 -14.80 2.37 5.20
C GLU A 35 -15.34 1.22 6.06
N GLU A 36 -16.23 0.39 5.52
CA GLU A 36 -16.72 -0.82 6.18
C GLU A 36 -15.58 -1.73 6.62
N VAL A 37 -14.64 -2.01 5.71
CA VAL A 37 -13.47 -2.85 6.01
C VAL A 37 -12.54 -2.15 7.01
N ARG A 38 -12.29 -0.85 6.86
CA ARG A 38 -11.47 -0.08 7.80
C ARG A 38 -12.01 -0.14 9.23
N LEU A 39 -13.33 -0.03 9.42
CA LEU A 39 -13.97 -0.10 10.73
C LEU A 39 -13.87 -1.48 11.37
N SER A 40 -13.88 -2.54 10.55
CA SER A 40 -13.68 -3.92 11.02
C SER A 40 -12.20 -4.27 11.26
N TYR A 41 -11.28 -3.52 10.67
CA TYR A 41 -9.84 -3.73 10.82
C TYR A 41 -9.33 -3.16 12.15
N LYS A 42 -9.23 -4.02 13.17
CA LYS A 42 -8.65 -3.65 14.47
C LYS A 42 -7.14 -3.93 14.48
N ASP A 43 -6.32 -2.96 14.09
CA ASP A 43 -4.87 -3.02 14.25
C ASP A 43 -4.41 -2.38 15.57
N GLY A 44 -4.68 -3.05 16.69
CA GLY A 44 -4.08 -2.69 17.98
C GLY A 44 -4.30 -1.25 18.46
N GLY A 45 -5.38 -0.59 18.04
CA GLY A 45 -5.68 0.81 18.39
C GLY A 45 -5.07 1.86 17.45
N LYS A 46 -4.41 1.45 16.37
CA LYS A 46 -3.88 2.38 15.36
C LYS A 46 -4.97 2.82 14.39
N THR A 47 -5.00 4.11 14.12
CA THR A 47 -5.91 4.71 13.14
C THR A 47 -5.44 4.34 11.73
N THR A 48 -6.28 3.61 11.01
CA THR A 48 -6.05 3.34 9.59
C THR A 48 -6.51 4.53 8.74
N THR A 49 -5.61 5.09 7.93
CA THR A 49 -5.93 6.09 6.91
C THR A 49 -6.38 5.40 5.62
N LEU A 50 -7.49 5.87 5.03
CA LEU A 50 -7.87 5.44 3.69
C LEU A 50 -7.06 6.22 2.66
N THR A 51 -6.51 5.52 1.68
CA THR A 51 -5.77 6.10 0.56
C THR A 51 -6.39 5.72 -0.78
N ARG A 52 -6.27 6.59 -1.78
CA ARG A 52 -6.72 6.32 -3.16
C ARG A 52 -5.76 6.87 -4.18
N CYS A 53 -5.83 6.36 -5.41
CA CYS A 53 -5.22 6.94 -6.61
C CYS A 53 -6.20 6.75 -7.79
N ARG A 54 -5.86 7.25 -8.99
CA ARG A 54 -6.68 6.93 -10.17
C ARG A 54 -6.41 5.49 -10.58
N LYS A 55 -7.47 4.77 -10.95
CA LYS A 55 -7.36 3.37 -11.39
C LYS A 55 -6.35 3.19 -12.53
N ALA A 56 -6.34 4.14 -13.48
CA ALA A 56 -5.47 4.10 -14.64
C ALA A 56 -3.98 4.27 -14.31
N ASP A 57 -3.62 4.80 -13.14
CA ASP A 57 -2.23 5.03 -12.76
C ASP A 57 -1.48 3.69 -12.56
N LEU A 58 -2.16 2.61 -12.17
CA LEU A 58 -1.52 1.31 -11.93
C LEU A 58 -1.22 0.54 -13.22
N PRO A 59 -2.15 0.37 -14.18
CA PRO A 59 -1.81 -0.21 -15.47
C PRO A 59 -0.77 0.60 -16.24
N ALA A 60 -0.79 1.94 -16.11
CA ALA A 60 0.24 2.79 -16.70
C ALA A 60 1.64 2.53 -16.11
N ALA A 61 1.72 2.09 -14.85
CA ALA A 61 2.96 1.66 -14.21
C ALA A 61 3.32 0.19 -14.48
N GLY A 62 2.54 -0.55 -15.29
CA GLY A 62 2.81 -1.93 -15.67
C GLY A 62 2.08 -3.00 -14.84
N PHE A 63 1.19 -2.60 -13.93
CA PHE A 63 0.39 -3.57 -13.17
C PHE A 63 -0.72 -4.17 -14.03
N THR A 64 -0.94 -5.47 -13.87
CA THR A 64 -2.12 -6.17 -14.38
C THR A 64 -3.31 -5.95 -13.44
N ASP A 65 -4.46 -5.54 -13.99
CA ASP A 65 -5.73 -5.43 -13.26
C ASP A 65 -6.52 -6.73 -13.34
N SER A 66 -7.06 -7.15 -12.19
CA SER A 66 -7.99 -8.27 -12.08
C SER A 66 -9.00 -8.01 -10.96
N TRP A 67 -10.09 -8.76 -10.92
CA TRP A 67 -10.95 -8.79 -9.75
C TRP A 67 -10.24 -9.52 -8.60
N ASP A 68 -10.37 -8.98 -7.39
CA ASP A 68 -9.87 -9.64 -6.19
C ASP A 68 -10.78 -10.83 -5.82
N ASP A 69 -10.28 -12.05 -6.04
CA ASP A 69 -11.01 -13.30 -5.77
C ASP A 69 -11.19 -13.63 -4.28
N GLY A 70 -10.64 -12.80 -3.39
CA GLY A 70 -10.93 -12.81 -1.96
C GLY A 70 -12.26 -12.14 -1.62
N PHE A 71 -12.90 -11.47 -2.60
CA PHE A 71 -14.19 -10.79 -2.44
C PHE A 71 -15.18 -11.20 -3.53
N ASN A 72 -16.46 -10.84 -3.35
CA ASN A 72 -17.46 -10.96 -4.41
C ASN A 72 -17.09 -10.08 -5.61
N LEU A 73 -17.52 -10.50 -6.81
CA LEU A 73 -17.32 -9.73 -8.03
C LEU A 73 -17.84 -8.29 -7.88
N GLY A 74 -17.06 -7.30 -8.32
CA GLY A 74 -17.43 -5.89 -8.22
C GLY A 74 -17.04 -5.21 -6.90
N VAL A 75 -16.48 -5.93 -5.92
CA VAL A 75 -16.15 -5.38 -4.59
C VAL A 75 -14.75 -4.79 -4.54
N ALA A 76 -13.76 -5.47 -5.10
CA ALA A 76 -12.37 -5.04 -5.05
C ALA A 76 -11.59 -5.47 -6.28
N HIS A 77 -10.66 -4.62 -6.69
CA HIS A 77 -9.65 -4.90 -7.71
C HIS A 77 -8.35 -5.35 -7.05
N LEU A 78 -7.72 -6.33 -7.67
CA LEU A 78 -6.37 -6.78 -7.37
C LEU A 78 -5.45 -6.38 -8.53
N PHE A 79 -4.50 -5.50 -8.23
CA PHE A 79 -3.43 -5.13 -9.13
C PHE A 79 -2.17 -5.88 -8.76
N TRP A 80 -1.47 -6.41 -9.75
CA TRP A 80 -0.26 -7.18 -9.52
C TRP A 80 0.73 -7.06 -10.67
N ILE A 81 2.01 -7.25 -10.38
CA ILE A 81 3.09 -7.25 -11.36
C ILE A 81 4.09 -8.34 -11.00
N GLU A 82 4.61 -9.02 -12.02
CA GLU A 82 5.70 -9.99 -11.89
C GLU A 82 7.01 -9.31 -12.27
N GLU A 83 8.03 -9.46 -11.44
CA GLU A 83 9.36 -8.92 -11.71
C GLU A 83 10.43 -9.98 -11.46
N SER A 84 11.54 -9.87 -12.19
CA SER A 84 12.79 -10.54 -11.81
C SER A 84 13.38 -9.85 -10.59
N LEU A 85 13.83 -10.65 -9.61
CA LEU A 85 14.47 -10.16 -8.40
C LEU A 85 15.89 -9.69 -8.70
N GLY A 86 16.17 -8.47 -8.28
CA GLY A 86 17.49 -7.84 -8.21
C GLY A 86 17.70 -7.20 -6.84
N GLU A 87 18.77 -6.43 -6.68
CA GLU A 87 19.12 -5.80 -5.41
C GLU A 87 18.05 -4.81 -4.93
N GLU A 88 17.44 -4.07 -5.86
CA GLU A 88 16.53 -2.95 -5.58
C GLU A 88 15.09 -3.36 -5.26
N ASN A 89 14.65 -4.55 -5.68
CA ASN A 89 13.26 -5.01 -5.48
C ASN A 89 13.11 -6.20 -4.55
N ASN A 90 14.10 -6.48 -3.69
CA ASN A 90 14.01 -7.59 -2.74
C ASN A 90 12.79 -7.50 -1.79
N THR A 91 12.21 -6.32 -1.56
CA THR A 91 11.05 -6.13 -0.68
C THR A 91 9.86 -5.45 -1.37
N LEU A 92 10.12 -4.50 -2.26
CA LEU A 92 9.11 -3.69 -2.95
C LEU A 92 9.31 -3.78 -4.46
N SER A 93 8.25 -3.54 -5.22
CA SER A 93 8.29 -3.50 -6.69
C SER A 93 9.17 -2.34 -7.16
N THR A 94 9.87 -2.53 -8.27
CA THR A 94 10.54 -1.42 -8.99
C THR A 94 9.55 -0.59 -9.83
N ALA A 95 8.36 -1.12 -10.12
CA ALA A 95 7.30 -0.35 -10.78
C ALA A 95 6.87 0.83 -9.91
N SER A 96 7.11 2.03 -10.42
CA SER A 96 6.83 3.27 -9.71
C SER A 96 5.48 3.84 -10.13
N VAL A 97 4.61 4.07 -9.15
CA VAL A 97 3.46 4.96 -9.29
C VAL A 97 3.85 6.26 -8.58
N PRO A 98 3.86 7.42 -9.25
CA PRO A 98 4.29 8.66 -8.61
C PRO A 98 3.47 8.92 -7.35
N PHE A 99 4.16 9.22 -6.25
CA PHE A 99 3.54 9.35 -4.94
C PHE A 99 2.48 10.47 -4.90
N GLU A 100 2.65 11.50 -5.74
CA GLU A 100 1.73 12.63 -5.92
C GLU A 100 0.37 12.20 -6.50
N ARG A 101 0.26 10.98 -7.04
CA ARG A 101 -1.00 10.41 -7.52
C ARG A 101 -1.88 9.89 -6.39
N PHE A 102 -1.34 9.79 -5.17
CA PHE A 102 -2.06 9.27 -4.03
C PHE A 102 -2.66 10.40 -3.17
N GLU A 103 -3.87 10.14 -2.69
CA GLU A 103 -4.59 10.98 -1.76
C GLU A 103 -4.95 10.20 -0.50
N ALA A 104 -5.10 10.90 0.63
CA ALA A 104 -5.57 10.37 1.90
C ALA A 104 -6.91 11.00 2.29
N LEU A 105 -7.80 10.22 2.90
CA LEU A 105 -9.05 10.71 3.46
C LEU A 105 -8.81 11.25 4.88
N VAL A 106 -8.97 12.57 5.06
CA VAL A 106 -8.85 13.27 6.34
C VAL A 106 -10.08 14.15 6.51
N ASP A 107 -10.80 14.03 7.62
CA ASP A 107 -12.01 14.80 7.91
C ASP A 107 -13.02 14.84 6.75
N GLN A 108 -13.28 13.66 6.17
CA GLN A 108 -14.18 13.46 5.01
C GLN A 108 -13.75 14.19 3.72
N LYS A 109 -12.50 14.64 3.64
CA LYS A 109 -11.91 15.27 2.46
C LYS A 109 -10.70 14.50 1.99
N TRP A 110 -10.58 14.37 0.68
CA TRP A 110 -9.38 13.81 0.05
C TRP A 110 -8.35 14.91 -0.09
N ILE A 111 -7.17 14.69 0.48
CA ILE A 111 -6.02 15.60 0.40
C ILE A 111 -4.83 14.84 -0.19
N PRO A 112 -3.85 15.51 -0.81
CA PRO A 112 -2.63 14.85 -1.26
C PRO A 112 -1.97 14.07 -0.11
N LEU A 113 -1.55 12.84 -0.40
CA LEU A 113 -0.96 11.98 0.62
C LEU A 113 0.30 12.60 1.24
N ALA A 114 1.11 13.29 0.42
CA ALA A 114 2.28 14.04 0.89
C ALA A 114 1.93 15.06 1.98
N THR A 115 0.79 15.75 1.85
CA THR A 115 0.31 16.70 2.86
C THR A 115 -0.09 15.99 4.15
N HIS A 116 -0.69 14.81 4.08
CA HIS A 116 -1.06 14.02 5.26
C HIS A 116 0.16 13.48 6.01
N LEU A 117 1.21 13.09 5.29
CA LEU A 117 2.44 12.54 5.89
C LEU A 117 3.44 13.61 6.32
N ALA A 118 3.24 14.87 5.93
CA ALA A 118 4.13 15.95 6.30
C ALA A 118 4.20 16.05 7.84
N PRO A 119 5.41 16.20 8.42
CA PRO A 119 5.53 16.43 9.85
C PRO A 119 4.74 17.68 10.22
N ALA A 120 4.07 17.64 11.38
CA ALA A 120 3.43 18.83 11.93
C ALA A 120 4.45 19.98 11.95
N PRO A 121 4.07 21.22 11.58
CA PRO A 121 4.95 22.37 11.72
C PRO A 121 5.50 22.37 13.14
N ARG A 122 6.82 22.29 13.30
CA ARG A 122 7.42 22.42 14.62
C ARG A 122 7.01 23.80 15.14
N ALA A 123 6.21 23.84 16.20
CA ALA A 123 6.12 25.05 17.01
C ALA A 123 7.56 25.33 17.47
N VAL A 124 8.19 26.38 16.94
CA VAL A 124 9.52 26.79 17.34
C VAL A 124 9.40 27.27 18.78
N PRO A 125 9.95 26.57 19.78
CA PRO A 125 10.08 27.15 21.11
C PRO A 125 11.16 28.24 21.04
N PRO A 126 11.05 29.33 21.81
CA PRO A 126 12.15 30.28 21.92
C PRO A 126 13.41 29.56 22.41
N GLU A 127 14.54 29.92 21.81
CA GLU A 127 15.85 29.26 21.87
C GLU A 127 16.18 28.52 23.18
N ALA A 128 16.45 27.22 23.08
CA ALA A 128 17.31 26.51 24.03
C ALA A 128 18.00 25.31 23.35
N ASP A 129 19.31 25.46 23.19
CA ASP A 129 20.39 24.48 23.08
C ASP A 129 20.18 23.21 22.21
N GLN A 130 20.79 23.22 21.02
CA GLN A 130 20.78 22.10 20.07
C GLN A 130 21.95 21.13 20.31
N THR A 131 21.75 20.16 21.19
CA THR A 131 22.43 18.85 21.06
C THR A 131 21.42 17.73 21.22
N GLN A 132 20.66 17.46 20.16
CA GLN A 132 20.02 16.16 20.01
C GLN A 132 19.88 15.83 18.52
N GLN A 133 20.61 14.79 18.11
CA GLN A 133 20.49 14.19 16.78
C GLN A 133 19.02 13.86 16.49
N PRO A 134 18.53 14.11 15.26
CA PRO A 134 17.17 13.77 14.90
C PRO A 134 16.98 12.25 14.99
N LYS A 135 16.14 11.80 15.93
CA LYS A 135 15.59 10.45 15.90
C LYS A 135 14.80 10.30 14.60
N LEU A 136 15.27 9.38 13.76
CA LEU A 136 14.60 8.92 12.56
C LEU A 136 13.16 8.52 12.93
N ILE A 137 12.16 9.21 12.39
CA ILE A 137 10.75 8.85 12.59
C ILE A 137 10.48 7.64 11.69
N THR A 138 10.37 6.46 12.29
CA THR A 138 9.97 5.22 11.61
C THR A 138 8.46 5.20 11.36
N GLU A 139 8.10 5.69 10.18
CA GLU A 139 6.98 5.27 9.31
C GLU A 139 5.52 5.52 9.74
N PRO A 140 4.80 6.42 9.04
CA PRO A 140 3.37 6.24 8.80
C PRO A 140 3.16 5.14 7.75
N ARG A 141 2.67 3.98 8.20
CA ARG A 141 2.35 2.84 7.32
C ARG A 141 1.14 3.19 6.44
N LEU A 142 1.44 3.46 5.18
CA LEU A 142 0.50 3.45 4.07
C LEU A 142 -0.32 2.16 4.09
N LEU A 143 -1.64 2.26 4.26
CA LEU A 143 -2.54 1.14 4.11
C LEU A 143 -2.86 0.92 2.62
N THR A 144 -1.82 0.62 1.86
CA THR A 144 -1.94 -0.04 0.56
C THR A 144 -0.97 -1.21 0.61
N CYS A 145 -1.54 -2.37 0.91
CA CYS A 145 -0.85 -3.62 1.25
C CYS A 145 0.08 -4.10 0.12
N LEU A 146 1.29 -3.54 0.00
CA LEU A 146 2.42 -4.21 -0.62
C LEU A 146 2.91 -5.28 0.37
N LYS A 147 2.24 -6.44 0.37
CA LYS A 147 2.74 -7.63 1.05
C LYS A 147 3.45 -8.50 0.02
N ARG A 148 4.78 -8.54 0.12
CA ARG A 148 5.62 -9.56 -0.51
C ARG A 148 5.06 -10.94 -0.14
N LEU A 149 4.70 -11.74 -1.14
CA LEU A 149 4.45 -13.17 -0.94
C LEU A 149 5.77 -13.89 -1.21
N ILE A 150 6.32 -14.50 -0.16
CA ILE A 150 7.45 -15.40 -0.29
C ILE A 150 6.83 -16.78 -0.47
N GLY A 151 7.11 -17.44 -1.60
CA GLY A 151 6.76 -18.85 -1.79
C GLY A 151 7.50 -19.69 -0.76
N SER A 152 6.78 -20.49 0.01
CA SER A 152 7.40 -21.57 0.76
C SER A 152 7.88 -22.61 -0.24
N ALA A 153 9.16 -22.99 -0.15
CA ALA A 153 9.68 -24.19 -0.79
C ALA A 153 8.96 -25.45 -0.30
#